data_AF-T0Q7T6-F1
#
_entry.id   AF-T0Q7T6-F1
#
_cell.length_a   1.000
_cell.length_b   1.000
_cell.length_c   1.000
_cell.angle_alpha   90.00
_cell.angle_beta   90.00
_cell.angle_gamma   90.00
#
_symmetry.space_group_name_H-M   'P 1'
#
loop_
_entity.id
_entity.type
_entity.pdbx_description
1 polymer ?
#
loop_
_entity_poly.entity_id
_entity_poly.type
_entity_poly.pdbx_seq_one_letter_code
_entity_poly.pdbx_strand_id
1 'polypeptide(L)'
;MQLLGLYSLFSALECVHARLSALTPTACDIITSGDKFTLFSSRYGYWNFDSSIGVADKKSPTVLNAKLQPDGTSFWLKIDTTHYLAPNPDATAYFFRTVTAVADEAATNSAFGAGLVLSIRRWSCLPMGPNAIALIDSNGYSPKPTPYHSESDSPWPYLISASVDVLFGPSPEQTWIVDRV
;
A
#
# COMPACT_ATOMS: atom_id res chain seq x y z
N MET A 1 18.63 -45.89 -26.94
CA MET A 1 17.66 -45.67 -25.84
C MET A 1 18.20 -44.55 -24.95
N GLN A 2 17.32 -43.77 -24.31
CA GLN A 2 17.60 -42.61 -23.42
C GLN A 2 17.68 -41.22 -24.09
N LEU A 3 16.54 -40.69 -24.56
CA LEU A 3 16.34 -39.24 -24.74
C LEU A 3 14.90 -38.78 -24.46
N LEU A 4 13.96 -39.69 -24.25
CA LEU A 4 12.54 -39.38 -23.99
C LEU A 4 12.21 -39.11 -22.51
N GLY A 5 13.13 -39.36 -21.58
CA GLY A 5 12.87 -39.20 -20.14
C GLY A 5 13.07 -37.78 -19.59
N LEU A 6 13.88 -36.93 -20.25
CA LEU A 6 14.14 -35.58 -19.76
C LEU A 6 13.02 -34.59 -20.09
N TYR A 7 12.41 -34.68 -21.27
CA TYR A 7 11.35 -33.73 -21.67
C TYR A 7 10.09 -33.82 -20.80
N SER A 8 9.70 -35.01 -20.31
CA SER A 8 8.54 -35.13 -19.43
C SER A 8 8.80 -34.58 -18.01
N LEU A 9 10.05 -34.62 -17.55
CA LEU A 9 10.44 -34.04 -16.26
C LEU A 9 10.44 -32.51 -16.30
N PHE A 10 10.88 -31.90 -17.40
CA PHE A 10 10.81 -30.44 -17.56
C PHE A 10 9.37 -29.92 -17.64
N SER A 11 8.50 -30.55 -18.45
CA SER A 11 7.09 -30.16 -18.49
C SER A 11 6.34 -30.42 -17.19
N ALA A 12 6.70 -31.47 -16.44
CA ALA A 12 6.13 -31.70 -15.11
C ALA A 12 6.63 -30.66 -14.09
N LEU A 13 7.91 -30.28 -14.10
CA LEU A 13 8.44 -29.23 -13.23
C LEU A 13 7.85 -27.85 -13.54
N GLU A 14 7.71 -27.48 -14.81
CA GLU A 14 7.07 -26.23 -15.22
C GLU A 14 5.58 -26.20 -14.83
N CYS A 15 4.87 -27.32 -14.98
CA CYS A 15 3.48 -27.43 -14.58
C CYS A 15 3.30 -27.37 -13.06
N VAL A 16 4.23 -27.95 -12.29
CA VAL A 16 4.26 -27.87 -10.82
C VAL A 16 4.60 -26.44 -10.38
N HIS A 17 5.57 -25.76 -11.01
CA HIS A 17 5.88 -24.35 -10.73
C HIS A 17 4.69 -23.42 -11.05
N ALA A 18 4.04 -23.60 -12.20
CA ALA A 18 2.86 -22.83 -12.58
C ALA A 18 1.68 -23.06 -11.63
N ARG A 19 1.48 -24.31 -11.16
CA ARG A 19 0.43 -24.64 -10.17
C ARG A 19 0.76 -24.14 -8.77
N LEU A 20 2.01 -24.21 -8.32
CA LEU A 20 2.44 -23.63 -7.04
C LEU A 20 2.34 -22.10 -7.06
N SER A 21 2.70 -21.46 -8.18
CA SER A 21 2.58 -20.01 -8.34
C SER A 21 1.13 -19.54 -8.43
N ALA A 22 0.19 -20.39 -8.85
CA ALA A 22 -1.25 -20.12 -8.83
C ALA A 22 -1.90 -20.35 -7.44
N LEU A 23 -1.18 -20.96 -6.49
CA LEU A 23 -1.68 -21.28 -5.14
C LEU A 23 -1.12 -20.36 -4.05
N THR A 24 -0.02 -19.66 -4.31
CA THR A 24 0.46 -18.59 -3.42
C THR A 24 -0.30 -17.29 -3.69
N PRO A 25 -1.05 -16.75 -2.72
CA PRO A 25 -1.71 -15.44 -2.86
C PRO A 25 -0.69 -14.38 -3.24
N THR A 26 -1.03 -13.51 -4.19
CA THR A 26 -0.23 -12.32 -4.47
C THR A 26 -0.34 -11.35 -3.30
N ALA A 27 0.59 -10.39 -3.21
CA ALA A 27 0.48 -9.32 -2.23
C ALA A 27 -0.84 -8.53 -2.31
N CYS A 28 -1.40 -8.31 -3.52
CA CYS A 28 -2.71 -7.67 -3.66
C CYS A 28 -3.87 -8.57 -3.18
N ASP A 29 -3.75 -9.89 -3.33
CA ASP A 29 -4.74 -10.84 -2.79
C ASP A 29 -4.74 -10.82 -1.26
N ILE A 30 -3.55 -10.75 -0.63
CA ILE A 30 -3.42 -10.60 0.82
C ILE A 30 -4.16 -9.35 1.28
N ILE A 31 -3.96 -8.21 0.62
CA ILE A 31 -4.63 -6.96 0.98
C ILE A 31 -6.14 -7.07 0.83
N THR A 32 -6.61 -7.52 -0.33
CA THR A 32 -8.05 -7.51 -0.65
C THR A 32 -8.84 -8.63 0.02
N SER A 33 -8.18 -9.66 0.57
CA SER A 33 -8.81 -10.74 1.33
C SER A 33 -9.43 -10.32 2.66
N GLY A 34 -9.07 -9.13 3.18
CA GLY A 34 -9.47 -8.69 4.51
C GLY A 34 -8.58 -9.25 5.63
N ASP A 35 -7.44 -9.85 5.30
CA ASP A 35 -6.41 -10.20 6.27
C ASP A 35 -5.73 -8.96 6.85
N LYS A 36 -5.03 -9.17 7.97
CA LYS A 36 -4.12 -8.17 8.53
C LYS A 36 -2.75 -8.31 7.88
N PHE A 37 -2.09 -7.19 7.64
CA PHE A 37 -0.78 -7.17 6.99
C PHE A 37 0.05 -5.97 7.45
N THR A 38 1.35 -6.01 7.17
CA THR A 38 2.27 -4.89 7.34
C THR A 38 2.87 -4.51 6.00
N LEU A 39 3.37 -3.27 5.91
CA LEU A 39 4.04 -2.75 4.71
C LEU A 39 5.48 -2.41 5.08
N PHE A 40 6.44 -2.89 4.29
CA PHE A 40 7.87 -2.70 4.53
C PHE A 40 8.59 -2.18 3.29
N SER A 41 9.44 -1.18 3.48
CA SER A 41 10.40 -0.72 2.49
C SER A 41 11.80 -1.15 2.92
N SER A 42 12.54 -1.83 2.03
CA SER A 42 13.91 -2.29 2.31
C SER A 42 14.88 -1.15 2.65
N ARG A 43 14.61 0.05 2.13
CA ARG A 43 15.45 1.24 2.36
C ARG A 43 15.04 2.02 3.61
N TYR A 44 13.74 2.12 3.87
CA TYR A 44 13.18 3.08 4.82
C TYR A 44 12.58 2.44 6.09
N GLY A 45 12.27 1.15 6.07
CA GLY A 45 11.66 0.44 7.19
C GLY A 45 10.16 0.19 6.99
N TYR A 46 9.47 -0.11 8.09
CA TYR A 46 8.04 -0.36 8.11
C TYR A 46 7.25 0.93 7.96
N TRP A 47 6.10 0.82 7.30
CA TRP A 47 5.03 1.79 7.41
C TRP A 47 4.56 1.87 8.86
N ASN A 48 4.60 3.06 9.43
CA ASN A 48 4.16 3.33 10.79
C ASN A 48 3.47 4.69 10.90
N PHE A 49 3.01 5.05 12.10
CA PHE A 49 2.46 6.36 12.40
C PHE A 49 3.17 6.98 13.61
N ASP A 50 3.49 8.27 13.48
CA ASP A 50 3.85 9.14 14.59
C ASP A 50 2.62 9.99 14.92
N SER A 51 1.98 9.70 16.06
CA SER A 51 0.64 10.17 16.41
C SER A 51 -0.40 9.77 15.35
N SER A 52 -0.70 10.64 14.37
CA SER A 52 -1.63 10.39 13.26
C SER A 52 -1.00 10.56 11.88
N ILE A 53 0.30 10.86 11.83
CA ILE A 53 1.04 11.16 10.61
C ILE A 53 1.83 9.92 10.19
N GLY A 54 1.68 9.49 8.95
CA GLY A 54 2.38 8.33 8.40
C GLY A 54 3.87 8.60 8.29
N VAL A 55 4.67 7.65 8.79
CA VAL A 55 6.14 7.67 8.76
C VAL A 55 6.69 6.31 8.32
N ALA A 56 7.95 6.27 7.90
CA ALA A 56 8.70 5.03 7.73
C ALA A 56 9.67 4.82 8.92
N ASP A 57 9.39 3.83 9.76
CA ASP A 57 10.18 3.47 10.95
C ASP A 57 10.78 2.08 10.80
N LYS A 58 12.07 1.92 11.12
CA LYS A 58 12.77 0.62 11.07
C LYS A 58 12.39 -0.36 12.18
N LYS A 59 11.66 0.08 13.21
CA LYS A 59 11.44 -0.73 14.42
C LYS A 59 10.02 -1.25 14.59
N SER A 60 9.02 -0.47 14.23
CA SER A 60 7.64 -0.77 14.63
C SER A 60 6.72 -0.79 13.42
N PRO A 61 6.18 -1.96 13.02
CA PRO A 61 5.18 -2.01 11.97
C PRO A 61 3.81 -1.57 12.49
N THR A 62 3.10 -0.79 11.68
CA THR A 62 1.64 -0.68 11.82
C THR A 62 0.99 -1.86 11.12
N VAL A 63 0.09 -2.54 11.85
CA VAL A 63 -0.76 -3.58 11.29
C VAL A 63 -1.96 -2.93 10.63
N LEU A 64 -2.11 -3.17 9.33
CA LEU A 64 -3.18 -2.64 8.50
C LEU A 64 -4.17 -3.75 8.14
N ASN A 65 -5.35 -3.32 7.72
CA ASN A 65 -6.36 -4.15 7.09
C ASN A 65 -6.98 -3.38 5.92
N ALA A 66 -7.56 -4.09 4.94
CA ALA A 66 -8.32 -3.43 3.88
C ALA A 66 -9.77 -3.88 3.86
N LYS A 67 -10.66 -2.91 3.63
CA LYS A 67 -12.08 -3.16 3.33
C LYS A 67 -12.30 -2.93 1.85
N LEU A 68 -12.53 -4.00 1.10
CA LEU A 68 -12.84 -3.94 -0.32
C LEU A 68 -14.15 -3.19 -0.57
N GLN A 69 -14.19 -2.40 -1.63
CA GLN A 69 -15.44 -1.79 -2.09
C GLN A 69 -16.31 -2.80 -2.83
N PRO A 70 -17.63 -2.53 -2.94
CA PRO A 70 -18.54 -3.35 -3.73
C PRO A 70 -18.12 -3.52 -5.20
N ASP A 71 -17.33 -2.58 -5.75
CA ASP A 71 -16.82 -2.65 -7.13
C ASP A 71 -15.68 -3.66 -7.32
N GLY A 72 -15.07 -4.14 -6.24
CA GLY A 72 -13.96 -5.11 -6.27
C GLY A 72 -12.62 -4.57 -6.79
N THR A 73 -12.53 -3.28 -7.15
CA THR A 73 -11.34 -2.69 -7.79
C THR A 73 -10.53 -1.79 -6.86
N SER A 74 -11.17 -1.28 -5.80
CA SER A 74 -10.54 -0.39 -4.84
C SER A 74 -10.97 -0.72 -3.41
N PHE A 75 -10.20 -0.26 -2.44
CA PHE A 75 -10.41 -0.56 -1.03
C PHE A 75 -10.08 0.64 -0.16
N TRP A 76 -10.59 0.60 1.07
CA TRP A 76 -10.15 1.50 2.13
C TRP A 76 -9.14 0.79 3.02
N LEU A 77 -8.00 1.43 3.26
CA LEU A 77 -6.99 0.96 4.20
C LEU A 77 -7.35 1.41 5.62
N LYS A 78 -7.29 0.49 6.58
CA LYS A 78 -7.66 0.69 7.98
C LYS A 78 -6.46 0.44 8.88
N ILE A 79 -6.34 1.25 9.93
CA ILE A 79 -5.39 1.02 11.04
C ILE A 79 -6.10 0.30 12.18
N ASP A 80 -7.35 0.69 12.42
CA ASP A 80 -8.22 0.09 13.42
C ASP A 80 -9.69 0.12 12.96
N THR A 81 -10.63 -0.10 13.86
CA THR A 81 -12.06 -0.13 13.54
C THR A 81 -12.61 1.23 13.11
N THR A 82 -11.99 2.32 13.54
CA THR A 82 -12.46 3.72 13.48
C THR A 82 -11.59 4.65 12.64
N HIS A 83 -10.42 4.20 12.16
CA HIS A 83 -9.47 5.03 11.41
C HIS A 83 -9.12 4.40 10.05
N TYR A 84 -9.16 5.25 9.03
CA TYR A 84 -8.72 4.95 7.66
C TYR A 84 -7.48 5.75 7.29
N LEU A 85 -6.75 5.27 6.28
CA LEU A 85 -5.63 6.01 5.68
C LEU A 85 -6.14 6.92 4.58
N ALA A 86 -5.68 8.17 4.59
CA ALA A 86 -5.92 9.13 3.52
C ALA A 86 -4.71 10.03 3.32
N PRO A 87 -4.40 10.45 2.08
CA PRO A 87 -3.51 11.60 1.89
C PRO A 87 -4.23 12.88 2.33
N ASN A 88 -3.50 13.80 2.97
CA ASN A 88 -4.01 15.13 3.28
C ASN A 88 -4.43 15.87 1.98
N PRO A 89 -5.72 16.23 1.82
CA PRO A 89 -6.21 16.85 0.59
C PRO A 89 -5.91 18.35 0.50
N ASP A 90 -5.48 19.00 1.58
CA ASP A 90 -5.28 20.45 1.62
C ASP A 90 -3.96 20.87 0.98
N ALA A 91 -4.03 21.37 -0.25
CA ALA A 91 -2.90 21.86 -1.03
C ALA A 91 -2.22 23.11 -0.44
N THR A 92 -2.83 23.77 0.55
CA THR A 92 -2.27 24.95 1.22
C THR A 92 -1.53 24.59 2.50
N ALA A 93 -1.69 23.36 3.00
CA ALA A 93 -1.03 22.89 4.20
C ALA A 93 0.45 22.54 3.92
N TYR A 94 1.32 22.84 4.90
CA TYR A 94 2.73 22.44 4.86
C TYR A 94 2.93 20.91 4.71
N PHE A 95 1.97 20.12 5.17
CA PHE A 95 1.93 18.66 5.05
C PHE A 95 0.95 18.18 3.96
N PHE A 96 0.85 18.89 2.84
CA PHE A 96 0.02 18.47 1.72
C PHE A 96 0.38 17.06 1.26
N ARG A 97 -0.64 16.21 1.06
CA ARG A 97 -0.51 14.80 0.67
C ARG A 97 0.26 13.88 1.60
N THR A 98 0.66 14.34 2.78
CA THR A 98 1.14 13.43 3.81
C THR A 98 0.02 12.44 4.14
N VAL A 99 0.36 11.16 4.23
CA VAL A 99 -0.62 10.12 4.56
C VAL A 99 -0.92 10.20 6.05
N THR A 100 -2.18 10.27 6.41
CA THR A 100 -2.63 10.41 7.79
C THR A 100 -3.66 9.35 8.17
N ALA A 101 -3.76 9.09 9.46
CA ALA A 101 -4.85 8.37 10.08
C ALA A 101 -6.05 9.31 10.26
N VAL A 102 -7.17 9.00 9.63
CA VAL A 102 -8.37 9.84 9.63
C VAL A 102 -9.55 9.06 10.18
N ALA A 103 -10.24 9.63 11.18
CA ALA A 103 -11.41 9.01 11.79
C ALA A 103 -12.58 8.88 10.81
N ASP A 104 -13.44 7.87 11.04
CA ASP A 104 -14.70 7.64 10.32
C ASP A 104 -15.59 8.90 10.32
N GLU A 105 -15.73 9.57 11.47
CA GLU A 105 -16.59 10.75 11.67
C GLU A 105 -16.07 12.04 11.01
N ALA A 106 -14.78 12.10 10.63
CA ALA A 106 -14.27 13.22 9.85
C ALA A 106 -14.88 13.26 8.43
N ALA A 107 -15.52 12.17 7.97
CA ALA A 107 -16.30 12.16 6.74
C ALA A 107 -17.59 12.98 6.87
N THR A 108 -18.25 12.99 8.03
CA THR A 108 -19.53 13.70 8.21
C THR A 108 -19.39 15.20 8.47
N ASN A 109 -18.23 15.66 8.97
CA ASN A 109 -18.01 17.06 9.37
C ASN A 109 -17.12 17.87 8.40
N SER A 110 -16.75 17.34 7.23
CA SER A 110 -15.96 18.13 6.28
C SER A 110 -16.85 19.13 5.52
N ALA A 111 -16.33 20.34 5.31
CA ALA A 111 -16.94 21.36 4.45
C ALA A 111 -17.11 20.91 2.98
N PHE A 112 -16.54 19.75 2.61
CA PHE A 112 -16.60 19.17 1.27
C PHE A 112 -17.68 18.07 1.14
N GLY A 113 -18.42 17.74 2.21
CA GLY A 113 -19.51 16.76 2.20
C GLY A 113 -19.06 15.29 2.28
N ALA A 114 -19.87 14.44 2.92
CA ALA A 114 -19.51 13.06 3.25
C ALA A 114 -19.14 12.15 2.06
N GLY A 115 -19.71 12.41 0.87
CA GLY A 115 -19.41 11.65 -0.35
C GLY A 115 -18.03 11.93 -0.95
N LEU A 116 -17.52 13.17 -0.83
CA LEU A 116 -16.19 13.54 -1.34
C LEU A 116 -15.07 13.11 -0.38
N VAL A 117 -15.35 12.99 0.92
CA VAL A 117 -14.35 12.54 1.90
C VAL A 117 -14.07 11.03 1.79
N LEU A 118 -15.07 10.23 1.45
CA LEU A 118 -14.86 8.78 1.25
C LEU A 118 -14.18 8.46 -0.08
N SER A 119 -14.31 9.33 -1.08
CA SER A 119 -13.75 9.10 -2.41
C SER A 119 -12.22 9.26 -2.45
N ILE A 120 -11.67 10.20 -1.67
CA ILE A 120 -10.21 10.46 -1.52
C ILE A 120 -9.48 9.43 -0.65
N ARG A 121 -10.22 8.57 0.06
CA ARG A 121 -9.68 7.51 0.94
C ARG A 121 -9.47 6.18 0.21
N ARG A 122 -9.74 6.16 -1.09
CA ARG A 122 -9.72 4.93 -1.90
C ARG A 122 -8.33 4.67 -2.41
N TRP A 123 -7.93 3.41 -2.28
CA TRP A 123 -6.67 2.90 -2.74
C TRP A 123 -6.92 1.76 -3.73
N SER A 124 -6.03 1.64 -4.69
CA SER A 124 -5.88 0.49 -5.55
C SER A 124 -4.51 -0.13 -5.33
N CYS A 125 -4.40 -1.43 -5.56
CA CYS A 125 -3.15 -2.17 -5.42
C CYS A 125 -2.59 -2.45 -6.81
N LEU A 126 -1.34 -2.04 -7.06
CA LEU A 126 -0.60 -2.40 -8.25
C LEU A 126 0.50 -3.41 -7.87
N PRO A 127 0.53 -4.63 -8.44
CA PRO A 127 1.61 -5.58 -8.21
C PRO A 127 2.95 -5.05 -8.76
N MET A 128 3.98 -5.05 -7.91
CA MET A 128 5.37 -4.69 -8.26
C MET A 128 6.33 -5.89 -8.17
N GLY A 129 5.81 -7.04 -7.74
CA GLY A 129 6.52 -8.31 -7.58
C GLY A 129 5.66 -9.32 -6.82
N PRO A 130 6.16 -10.54 -6.53
CA PRO A 130 5.39 -11.59 -5.87
C PRO A 130 4.81 -11.17 -4.50
N ASN A 131 5.59 -10.44 -3.72
CA ASN A 131 5.24 -9.95 -2.39
C ASN A 131 5.28 -8.41 -2.28
N ALA A 132 5.38 -7.70 -3.41
CA ALA A 132 5.61 -6.26 -3.42
C ALA A 132 4.55 -5.54 -4.23
N ILE A 133 4.14 -4.37 -3.78
CA ILE A 133 3.06 -3.57 -4.38
C ILE A 133 3.40 -2.09 -4.40
N ALA A 134 2.65 -1.34 -5.18
CA ALA A 134 2.44 0.07 -4.98
C ALA A 134 0.97 0.32 -4.64
N LEU A 135 0.72 1.16 -3.64
CA LEU A 135 -0.61 1.66 -3.33
C LEU A 135 -0.88 2.92 -4.15
N ILE A 136 -1.99 2.96 -4.87
CA ILE A 136 -2.36 4.08 -5.73
C ILE A 136 -3.62 4.72 -5.17
N ASP A 137 -3.57 5.98 -4.75
CA ASP A 137 -4.78 6.69 -4.34
C ASP A 137 -5.65 7.09 -5.54
N SER A 138 -6.86 7.55 -5.25
CA SER A 138 -7.86 7.94 -6.25
C SER A 138 -7.40 9.01 -7.25
N ASN A 139 -6.32 9.73 -6.94
CA ASN A 139 -5.78 10.78 -7.80
C ASN A 139 -4.59 10.30 -8.65
N GLY A 140 -4.20 9.02 -8.56
CA GLY A 140 -3.07 8.45 -9.29
C GLY A 140 -1.71 8.70 -8.65
N TYR A 141 -1.67 8.90 -7.33
CA TYR A 141 -0.43 9.12 -6.58
C TYR A 141 -0.16 7.92 -5.69
N SER A 142 1.11 7.73 -5.34
CA SER A 142 1.55 6.62 -4.51
C SER A 142 2.41 7.09 -3.34
N PRO A 143 2.18 6.57 -2.12
CA PRO A 143 2.95 6.91 -0.93
C PRO A 143 4.41 6.51 -1.08
N LYS A 144 5.30 7.45 -0.77
CA LYS A 144 6.72 7.18 -0.59
C LYS A 144 7.27 7.90 0.63
N PRO A 145 8.30 7.34 1.29
CA PRO A 145 9.04 8.05 2.32
C PRO A 145 9.74 9.28 1.71
N THR A 146 9.63 10.42 2.36
CA THR A 146 10.36 11.62 1.95
C THR A 146 11.61 11.77 2.79
N PRO A 147 12.80 11.97 2.18
CA PRO A 147 14.00 12.21 2.97
C PRO A 147 13.78 13.39 3.92
N TYR A 148 14.29 13.24 5.14
CA TYR A 148 14.17 14.19 6.25
C TYR A 148 14.37 15.64 5.77
N HIS A 149 13.32 16.46 5.90
CA HIS A 149 13.47 17.92 5.79
C HIS A 149 13.97 18.41 7.14
N SER A 150 14.96 19.31 7.19
CA SER A 150 15.55 19.82 8.44
C SER A 150 14.57 20.55 9.37
N GLU A 151 13.33 20.74 8.91
CA GLU A 151 12.21 21.34 9.64
C GLU A 151 11.17 20.29 10.10
N SER A 152 11.45 18.99 9.90
CA SER A 152 10.62 17.89 10.38
C SER A 152 10.84 17.67 11.87
N ASP A 153 9.74 17.64 12.62
CA ASP A 153 9.72 17.34 14.06
C ASP A 153 9.86 15.84 14.36
N SER A 154 9.78 14.98 13.34
CA SER A 154 9.92 13.54 13.48
C SER A 154 11.32 13.06 13.09
N PRO A 155 11.97 12.17 13.86
CA PRO A 155 13.26 11.57 13.48
C PRO A 155 13.13 10.60 12.28
N TRP A 156 11.91 10.34 11.80
CA TRP A 156 11.59 9.40 10.75
C TRP A 156 11.10 10.12 9.47
N PRO A 157 11.38 9.59 8.27
CA PRO A 157 10.78 10.07 7.02
C PRO A 157 9.25 10.03 7.07
N TYR A 158 8.57 11.14 6.77
CA TYR A 158 7.12 11.11 6.55
C TYR A 158 6.78 10.38 5.25
N LEU A 159 5.57 9.84 5.20
CA LEU A 159 5.00 9.25 4.00
C LEU A 159 4.16 10.29 3.26
N ILE A 160 4.59 10.68 2.07
CA ILE A 160 3.85 11.61 1.21
C ILE A 160 3.41 10.87 -0.05
N SER A 161 2.15 11.03 -0.41
CA SER A 161 1.63 10.48 -1.67
C SER A 161 2.08 11.37 -2.84
N ALA A 162 3.01 10.86 -3.65
CA ALA A 162 3.63 11.55 -4.77
C ALA A 162 3.14 10.99 -6.11
N SER A 163 3.17 11.80 -7.16
CA SER A 163 2.66 11.40 -8.48
C SER A 163 3.36 10.14 -8.98
N VAL A 164 2.58 9.21 -9.54
CA VAL A 164 3.12 8.05 -10.24
C VAL A 164 3.48 8.47 -11.67
N ASP A 165 4.63 8.02 -12.16
CA ASP A 165 5.04 8.30 -13.53
C ASP A 165 4.13 7.56 -14.51
N VAL A 166 3.61 8.28 -15.51
CA VAL A 166 2.64 7.72 -16.46
C VAL A 166 3.28 6.74 -17.46
N LEU A 167 4.58 6.83 -17.69
CA LEU A 167 5.33 5.98 -18.62
C LEU A 167 5.98 4.80 -17.90
N PHE A 168 6.53 5.04 -16.71
CA PHE A 168 7.33 4.06 -15.97
C PHE A 168 6.60 3.42 -14.79
N GLY A 169 5.44 3.95 -14.41
CA GLY A 169 4.70 3.48 -13.24
C GLY A 169 5.34 3.90 -11.92
N PRO A 170 5.01 3.20 -10.81
CA PRO A 170 5.55 3.53 -9.49
C PRO A 170 7.05 3.28 -9.41
N SER A 171 7.74 4.21 -8.78
CA SER A 171 9.17 4.09 -8.48
C SER A 171 9.45 3.05 -7.38
N PRO A 172 10.71 2.59 -7.24
CA PRO A 172 11.09 1.71 -6.14
C PRO A 172 10.81 2.28 -4.73
N GLU A 173 10.80 3.61 -4.58
CA GLU A 173 10.48 4.27 -3.30
C GLU A 173 8.97 4.26 -2.97
N GLN A 174 8.13 4.02 -3.98
CA GLN A 174 6.67 3.86 -3.86
C GLN A 174 6.26 2.39 -3.69
N THR A 175 7.26 1.49 -3.63
CA THR A 175 7.03 0.05 -3.55
C THR A 175 7.17 -0.44 -2.11
N TRP A 176 6.21 -1.26 -1.69
CA TRP A 176 6.09 -1.82 -0.35
C TRP A 176 6.00 -3.34 -0.43
N ILE A 177 6.82 -4.02 0.36
CA ILE A 177 6.70 -5.45 0.62
C ILE A 177 5.54 -5.66 1.58
N VAL A 178 4.68 -6.63 1.28
CA VAL A 178 3.49 -6.99 2.06
C VAL A 178 3.76 -8.28 2.81
N ASP A 179 3.70 -8.22 4.14
CA ASP A 179 3.78 -9.39 5.00
C ASP A 179 2.47 -9.56 5.76
N ARG A 180 1.82 -10.72 5.57
CA ARG A 180 0.61 -11.11 6.29
C ARG A 180 0.92 -11.35 7.78
N VAL A 181 0.02 -10.91 8.67
CA VAL A 181 0.12 -11.03 10.14
C VAL A 181 -0.85 -12.08 10.67
#